data_AF-G0P417-F1
#
_entry.id   AF-G0P417-F1
#
_cell.length_a   1.000
_cell.length_b   1.000
_cell.length_c   1.000
_cell.angle_alpha   90.00
_cell.angle_beta   90.00
_cell.angle_gamma   90.00
#
_symmetry.space_group_name_H-M   'P 1'
#
loop_
_entity.id
_entity.type
_entity.pdbx_description
1 polymer ?
#
loop_
_entity_poly.entity_id
_entity_poly.type
_entity_poly.pdbx_seq_one_letter_code
_entity_poly.pdbx_strand_id
1 'polypeptide(L)'
;MTGEEIVYSATCLPATYSAMDGNPVTVEVRQTTIVPTKMTDEELENAKENIDKATELLKSLVVSGAALVDEKQYATLKSGLGAIVGAGTFIQGILKFIPKAENPLIEPLNIMAENIVKLGEIISQNFQELKLLVSEVNFFVRVMSPTSNLMRYLRDCMKNPGPEAVENFLTAYRKHAPLKLVYTFTSFLERKTTNPLLMAMDAENIKTNTTFNKWEAIYTRIFGNFMVIDAFAGGLSGTASDWDRIMDASLEVSKSVAKWREEYTKEGDEYWKDMKKWMEGLEEYSDESIKEKADRIKAKLESYLTTDSFYIIVPNNCRWQIDYSYYCTSENDQIVGSWGVARCKAFVYRSRKGKTASEEKYQEIKTQVDSCITGKLTYPGTLEGVIKEQVIDTNILPENNFTAMIWKDRYPEIRSANCPGHQWGPGWWRAVDVKDKNSSNVWKYFLLSSFE
;
A
#
# COMPACT_ATOMS: atom_id res chain seq x y z
N MET A 1 23.79 13.65 38.73
CA MET A 1 23.23 14.22 39.98
C MET A 1 23.42 15.73 39.95
N THR A 2 22.38 16.50 40.27
CA THR A 2 22.43 17.96 40.35
C THR A 2 22.66 18.39 41.79
N GLY A 3 23.77 19.08 42.05
CA GLY A 3 23.93 19.87 43.27
C GLY A 3 23.43 21.28 43.00
N GLU A 4 22.50 21.77 43.81
CA GLU A 4 22.11 23.18 43.81
C GLU A 4 22.85 23.91 44.92
N GLU A 5 23.61 24.94 44.56
CA GLU A 5 24.22 25.86 45.51
C GLU A 5 23.66 27.26 45.27
N ILE A 6 23.15 27.89 46.32
CA ILE A 6 22.70 29.29 46.27
C ILE A 6 23.96 30.15 46.38
N VAL A 7 24.36 30.76 45.27
CA VAL A 7 25.61 31.53 45.20
C VAL A 7 25.37 32.99 45.54
N TYR A 8 24.14 33.47 45.35
CA TYR A 8 23.75 34.81 45.70
C TYR A 8 22.24 34.87 45.98
N SER A 9 21.87 35.47 47.12
CA SER A 9 20.48 35.79 47.46
C SER A 9 20.43 37.22 47.94
N ALA A 10 19.60 38.04 47.31
CA ALA A 10 19.40 39.43 47.70
C ALA A 10 17.91 39.77 47.72
N THR A 11 17.49 40.44 48.80
CA THR A 11 16.15 41.01 48.93
C THR A 11 16.14 42.38 48.25
N CYS A 12 15.37 42.53 47.17
CA CYS A 12 15.28 43.82 46.49
C CYS A 12 14.45 44.80 47.32
N LEU A 13 14.98 46.00 47.58
CA LEU A 13 14.22 47.10 48.16
C LEU A 13 13.15 47.57 47.16
N PRO A 14 11.97 48.03 47.64
CA PRO A 14 10.82 48.35 46.80
C PRO A 14 11.02 49.68 46.07
N ALA A 15 11.90 49.69 45.07
CA ALA A 15 12.02 50.79 44.12
C ALA A 15 12.77 50.32 42.86
N THR A 16 12.11 49.51 42.03
CA THR A 16 12.13 49.60 40.54
C THR A 16 11.43 48.42 39.84
N TYR A 17 11.10 47.33 40.53
CA TYR A 17 10.22 46.27 40.02
C TYR A 17 9.25 45.82 41.13
N SER A 18 8.05 46.38 41.17
CA SER A 18 6.99 45.94 42.09
C SER A 18 6.06 44.98 41.36
N ALA A 19 5.97 43.74 41.83
CA ALA A 19 4.71 43.00 41.75
C ALA A 19 3.66 43.77 42.56
N MET A 20 2.39 43.75 42.14
CA MET A 20 1.35 44.70 42.59
C MET A 20 1.02 44.73 44.09
N ASP A 21 1.61 43.90 44.95
CA ASP A 21 1.16 43.72 46.34
C ASP A 21 2.25 43.90 47.42
N GLY A 22 3.20 44.83 47.25
CA GLY A 22 4.06 45.33 48.34
C GLY A 22 4.97 44.32 49.05
N ASN A 23 4.99 43.06 48.61
CA ASN A 23 5.86 42.02 49.16
C ASN A 23 7.26 42.14 48.54
N PRO A 24 8.33 42.15 49.35
CA PRO A 24 9.69 42.18 48.84
C PRO A 24 9.97 40.93 48.00
N VAL A 25 10.51 41.13 46.80
CA VAL A 25 10.93 40.06 45.90
C VAL A 25 12.36 39.67 46.24
N THR A 26 12.56 38.40 46.60
CA THR A 26 13.90 37.83 46.78
C THR A 26 14.39 37.30 45.43
N VAL A 27 15.53 37.78 44.97
CA VAL A 27 16.21 37.24 43.79
C VAL A 27 17.24 36.23 44.26
N GLU A 28 16.97 34.95 44.00
CA GLU A 28 17.93 33.86 44.21
C GLU A 28 18.63 33.53 42.89
N VAL A 29 19.95 33.67 42.85
CA VAL A 29 20.79 33.17 41.76
C VAL A 29 21.32 31.81 42.20
N ARG A 30 20.81 30.76 41.56
CA ARG A 30 21.25 29.38 41.80
C ARG A 30 22.30 29.00 40.77
N GLN A 31 23.42 28.46 41.23
CA GLN A 31 24.38 27.81 40.35
C GLN A 31 24.09 26.32 40.38
N THR A 32 23.61 25.80 39.24
CA THR A 32 23.42 24.37 39.04
C THR A 32 24.72 23.77 38.54
N THR A 33 25.40 22.99 39.38
CA THR A 33 26.58 22.24 38.95
C THR A 33 26.11 20.91 38.35
N ILE A 34 26.18 20.80 37.03
CA ILE A 34 25.84 19.59 36.29
C ILE A 34 27.07 18.67 36.28
N VAL A 35 26.99 17.55 37.00
CA VAL A 35 28.03 16.51 36.97
C VAL A 35 27.66 15.48 35.90
N PRO A 36 28.46 15.31 34.83
CA PRO A 36 28.23 14.27 33.83
C PRO A 36 28.34 12.88 34.48
N THR A 37 27.28 12.09 34.37
CA THR A 37 27.29 10.67 34.77
C THR A 37 27.40 9.81 33.52
N LYS A 38 28.24 8.78 33.57
CA LYS A 38 28.30 7.77 32.51
C LYS A 38 26.93 7.08 32.43
N MET A 39 26.43 6.90 31.22
CA MET A 39 25.21 6.14 30.95
C MET A 39 25.36 4.71 31.48
N THR A 40 24.32 4.18 32.12
CA THR A 40 24.31 2.78 32.56
C THR A 40 24.18 1.84 31.36
N ASP A 41 24.57 0.58 31.52
CA ASP A 41 24.43 -0.41 30.43
C ASP A 41 22.95 -0.62 30.04
N GLU A 42 22.03 -0.48 30.99
CA GLU A 42 20.58 -0.53 30.76
C GLU A 42 20.08 0.68 29.96
N GLU A 43 20.51 1.89 30.31
CA GLU A 43 20.18 3.11 29.56
C GLU A 43 20.73 3.05 28.14
N LEU A 44 21.92 2.47 27.96
CA LEU A 44 22.56 2.29 26.67
C LEU A 44 21.78 1.31 25.78
N GLU A 45 21.37 0.17 26.34
CA GLU A 45 20.59 -0.83 25.61
C GLU A 45 19.21 -0.30 25.21
N ASN A 46 18.53 0.40 26.12
CA ASN A 46 17.26 1.07 25.84
C ASN A 46 17.38 2.13 24.74
N ALA A 47 18.46 2.92 24.75
CA ALA A 47 18.71 3.92 23.71
C ALA A 47 18.94 3.25 22.34
N LYS A 48 19.70 2.16 22.31
CA LYS A 48 19.95 1.37 21.10
C LYS A 48 18.66 0.76 20.53
N GLU A 49 17.85 0.13 21.38
CA GLU A 49 16.56 -0.44 20.98
C GLU A 49 15.62 0.63 20.38
N ASN A 50 15.58 1.83 20.97
CA ASN A 50 14.81 2.94 20.43
C ASN A 50 15.33 3.40 19.05
N ILE A 51 16.65 3.50 18.87
CA ILE A 51 17.23 3.88 17.58
C ILE A 51 16.95 2.82 16.51
N ASP A 52 17.01 1.53 16.86
CA ASP A 52 16.72 0.44 15.94
C ASP A 52 15.25 0.45 15.50
N LYS A 53 14.30 0.59 16.44
CA LYS A 53 12.86 0.72 16.13
C LYS A 53 12.54 1.96 15.30
N ALA A 54 13.16 3.09 15.61
CA ALA A 54 13.05 4.33 14.83
C ALA A 54 13.55 4.10 13.39
N THR A 55 14.68 3.41 13.25
CA THR A 55 15.27 3.07 11.95
C THR A 55 14.37 2.15 11.14
N GLU A 56 13.75 1.15 11.76
CA GLU A 56 12.79 0.25 11.10
C GLU A 56 11.55 1.00 10.61
N LEU A 57 11.00 1.91 11.42
CA LEU A 57 9.90 2.78 11.01
C LEU A 57 10.29 3.65 9.81
N LEU A 58 11.47 4.28 9.83
CA LEU A 58 11.92 5.10 8.70
C LEU A 58 12.10 4.26 7.43
N LYS A 59 12.64 3.04 7.55
CA LYS A 59 12.79 2.11 6.42
C LYS A 59 11.43 1.71 5.85
N SER A 60 10.43 1.43 6.69
CA SER A 60 9.09 1.08 6.21
C SER A 60 8.44 2.26 5.48
N LEU A 61 8.57 3.49 6.00
CA LEU A 61 8.09 4.70 5.33
C LEU A 61 8.78 4.93 3.97
N VAL A 62 10.08 4.63 3.87
CA VAL A 62 10.85 4.70 2.62
C VAL A 62 10.38 3.65 1.61
N VAL A 63 10.27 2.38 2.02
CA VAL A 63 10.01 1.24 1.12
C VAL A 63 8.53 1.14 0.76
N SER A 64 7.69 0.85 1.75
CA SER A 64 6.26 0.59 1.52
C SER A 64 5.43 1.86 1.55
N GLY A 65 5.96 2.94 2.13
CA GLY A 65 5.18 4.14 2.37
C GLY A 65 3.97 3.84 3.25
N ALA A 66 4.08 2.96 4.24
CA ALA A 66 2.96 2.49 5.05
C ALA A 66 2.83 3.26 6.38
N ALA A 67 2.33 4.48 6.30
CA ALA A 67 1.81 5.29 7.42
C ALA A 67 0.27 5.39 7.44
N LEU A 68 -0.41 4.76 6.47
CA LEU A 68 -1.86 4.66 6.39
C LEU A 68 -2.16 3.22 6.77
N VAL A 69 -2.36 3.14 8.06
CA VAL A 69 -2.40 1.96 8.88
C VAL A 69 -3.85 1.51 8.87
N ASP A 70 -4.14 0.23 8.58
CA ASP A 70 -5.34 -0.36 9.16
C ASP A 70 -5.19 -0.39 10.69
N GLU A 71 -6.26 -0.54 11.47
CA GLU A 71 -6.14 -0.48 12.94
C GLU A 71 -5.08 -1.45 13.53
N LYS A 72 -4.69 -2.51 12.78
CA LYS A 72 -3.75 -3.52 13.24
C LYS A 72 -2.30 -3.06 13.27
N GLN A 73 -1.88 -2.14 12.40
CA GLN A 73 -0.48 -1.64 12.41
C GLN A 73 -0.31 -0.41 13.33
N TYR A 74 -1.40 0.04 13.98
CA TYR A 74 -1.45 1.30 14.73
C TYR A 74 -0.52 1.25 15.94
N ALA A 75 -0.51 0.11 16.63
CA ALA A 75 0.40 -0.15 17.74
C ALA A 75 1.88 -0.13 17.29
N THR A 76 2.18 -0.68 16.12
CA THR A 76 3.54 -0.69 15.55
C THR A 76 4.01 0.72 15.21
N LEU A 77 3.15 1.52 14.57
CA LEU A 77 3.45 2.92 14.25
C LEU A 77 3.67 3.76 15.51
N LYS A 78 2.78 3.64 16.51
CA LYS A 78 2.90 4.29 17.83
C LYS A 78 4.21 3.95 18.54
N SER A 79 4.59 2.67 18.54
CA SER A 79 5.86 2.20 19.08
C SER A 79 7.06 2.83 18.37
N GLY A 80 7.06 2.82 17.03
CA GLY A 80 8.12 3.44 16.23
C GLY A 80 8.22 4.95 16.43
N LEU A 81 7.10 5.67 16.55
CA LEU A 81 7.08 7.11 16.82
C LEU A 81 7.58 7.42 18.24
N GLY A 82 7.23 6.60 19.24
CA GLY A 82 7.80 6.69 20.59
C GLY A 82 9.33 6.53 20.59
N ALA A 83 9.84 5.63 19.76
CA ALA A 83 11.28 5.46 19.53
C ALA A 83 11.92 6.71 18.88
N ILE A 84 11.24 7.38 17.96
CA ILE A 84 11.70 8.67 17.37
C ILE A 84 11.75 9.77 18.45
N VAL A 85 10.76 9.84 19.35
CA VAL A 85 10.80 10.75 20.51
C VAL A 85 12.03 10.45 21.37
N GLY A 86 12.29 9.18 21.67
CA GLY A 86 13.47 8.74 22.44
C GLY A 86 14.79 9.18 21.80
N ALA A 87 14.92 9.02 20.48
CA ALA A 87 16.10 9.48 19.73
C ALA A 87 16.28 11.00 19.81
N GLY A 88 15.19 11.78 19.70
CA GLY A 88 15.22 13.24 19.89
C GLY A 88 15.70 13.64 21.28
N THR A 89 15.19 12.98 22.33
CA THR A 89 15.62 13.19 23.72
C THR A 89 17.11 12.90 23.89
N PHE A 90 17.62 11.84 23.25
CA PHE A 90 19.03 11.50 23.31
C PHE A 90 19.93 12.57 22.67
N ILE A 91 19.55 13.11 21.51
CA ILE A 91 20.26 14.23 20.88
C ILE A 91 20.26 15.47 21.79
N GLN A 92 19.13 15.77 22.42
CA GLN A 92 19.05 16.83 23.42
C GLN A 92 20.00 16.57 24.61
N GLY A 93 20.17 15.31 25.01
CA GLY A 93 21.12 14.87 26.01
C GLY A 93 22.58 15.09 25.60
N ILE A 94 22.98 14.67 24.39
CA ILE A 94 24.33 14.88 23.86
C ILE A 94 24.70 16.38 23.86
N LEU A 95 23.77 17.28 23.52
CA LEU A 95 24.03 18.72 23.56
C LEU A 95 24.34 19.26 24.95
N LYS A 96 23.85 18.61 26.00
CA LYS A 96 24.14 18.95 27.39
C LYS A 96 25.46 18.34 27.87
N PHE A 97 26.07 17.43 27.10
CA PHE A 97 27.28 16.69 27.48
C PHE A 97 28.29 16.62 26.32
N ILE A 98 29.30 17.50 26.33
CA ILE A 98 30.42 17.48 25.36
C ILE A 98 31.18 16.14 25.50
N PRO A 99 31.32 15.30 24.45
CA PRO A 99 31.95 13.99 24.59
C PRO A 99 33.46 14.05 24.37
N LYS A 100 34.21 13.32 25.23
CA LYS A 100 35.62 12.95 25.00
C LYS A 100 35.84 11.44 24.85
N ALA A 101 34.79 10.63 24.71
CA ALA A 101 34.91 9.18 24.50
C ALA A 101 34.08 8.71 23.31
N GLU A 102 34.57 7.68 22.59
CA GLU A 102 33.82 6.98 21.54
C GLU A 102 32.49 6.48 22.11
N ASN A 103 31.39 7.04 21.60
CA ASN A 103 30.05 6.70 22.05
C ASN A 103 29.51 5.55 21.18
N PRO A 104 29.17 4.39 21.76
CA PRO A 104 28.68 3.22 21.03
C PRO A 104 27.35 3.46 20.28
N LEU A 105 26.66 4.57 20.52
CA LEU A 105 25.42 4.96 19.83
C LEU A 105 25.66 5.79 18.56
N ILE A 106 26.89 6.20 18.25
CA ILE A 106 27.20 7.00 17.04
C ILE A 106 26.81 6.25 15.77
N GLU A 107 27.17 4.97 15.67
CA GLU A 107 26.90 4.18 14.46
C GLU A 107 25.39 3.93 14.24
N PRO A 108 24.61 3.47 15.26
CA PRO A 108 23.16 3.41 15.14
C PRO A 108 22.51 4.75 14.75
N LEU A 109 22.97 5.87 15.32
CA LEU A 109 22.46 7.20 14.95
C LEU A 109 22.78 7.60 13.51
N ASN A 110 23.97 7.26 13.02
CA ASN A 110 24.34 7.50 11.62
C ASN A 110 23.41 6.74 10.68
N ILE A 111 23.11 5.47 10.97
CA ILE A 111 22.17 4.66 10.19
C ILE A 111 20.78 5.30 10.20
N MET A 112 20.30 5.74 11.36
CA MET A 112 19.02 6.46 11.47
C MET A 112 19.03 7.75 10.63
N ALA A 113 20.10 8.54 10.71
CA ALA A 113 20.28 9.78 9.95
C ALA A 113 20.26 9.54 8.43
N GLU A 114 20.88 8.46 7.95
CA GLU A 114 20.82 8.06 6.54
C GLU A 114 19.39 7.73 6.09
N ASN A 115 18.60 7.06 6.93
CA ASN A 115 17.21 6.75 6.60
C ASN A 115 16.32 8.00 6.60
N ILE A 116 16.60 8.98 7.47
CA ILE A 116 15.98 10.32 7.40
C ILE A 116 16.34 11.04 6.11
N VAL A 117 17.60 10.93 5.64
CA VAL A 117 18.03 11.49 4.36
C VAL A 117 17.22 10.88 3.21
N LYS A 118 17.16 9.55 3.15
CA LYS A 118 16.39 8.79 2.15
C LYS A 118 14.90 9.15 2.17
N LEU A 119 14.30 9.26 3.36
CA LEU A 119 12.92 9.70 3.50
C LEU A 119 12.73 11.11 2.94
N GLY A 120 13.61 12.06 3.29
CA GLY A 120 13.54 13.42 2.76
C GLY A 120 13.69 13.50 1.23
N GLU A 121 14.50 12.64 0.62
CA GLU A 121 14.64 12.52 -0.83
C GLU A 121 13.36 12.01 -1.49
N ILE A 122 12.77 10.93 -0.96
CA ILE A 122 11.50 10.39 -1.45
C ILE A 122 10.36 11.39 -1.29
N ILE A 123 10.27 12.09 -0.16
CA ILE A 123 9.27 13.13 0.05
C ILE A 123 9.45 14.29 -0.93
N SER A 124 10.70 14.66 -1.23
CA SER A 124 10.98 15.68 -2.25
C SER A 124 10.54 15.23 -3.65
N GLN A 125 10.75 13.96 -4.01
CA GLN A 125 10.26 13.38 -5.26
C GLN A 125 8.72 13.35 -5.31
N ASN A 126 8.07 12.89 -4.24
CA ASN A 126 6.61 12.90 -4.11
C ASN A 126 6.03 14.32 -4.25
N PHE A 127 6.71 15.33 -3.70
CA PHE A 127 6.31 16.72 -3.85
C PHE A 127 6.51 17.23 -5.29
N GLN A 128 7.55 16.80 -6.00
CA GLN A 128 7.71 17.12 -7.42
C GLN A 128 6.55 16.54 -8.25
N GLU A 129 6.16 15.29 -8.00
CA GLU A 129 4.99 14.65 -8.63
C GLU A 129 3.70 15.43 -8.35
N LEU A 130 3.48 15.84 -7.11
CA LEU A 130 2.34 16.69 -6.72
C LEU A 130 2.35 18.03 -7.45
N LYS A 131 3.51 18.66 -7.59
CA LYS A 131 3.66 19.96 -8.27
C LYS A 131 3.36 19.88 -9.78
N LEU A 132 3.65 18.74 -10.41
CA LEU A 132 3.35 18.55 -11.83
C LEU A 132 1.84 18.51 -12.10
N LEU A 133 1.06 18.00 -11.14
CA LEU A 133 -0.38 17.83 -11.31
C LEU A 133 -1.19 18.99 -10.69
N VAL A 134 -0.76 19.50 -9.53
CA VAL A 134 -1.42 20.60 -8.83
C VAL A 134 -0.70 21.90 -9.14
N SER A 135 -1.24 22.69 -10.07
CA SER A 135 -0.70 24.00 -10.45
C SER A 135 -0.94 25.11 -9.41
N GLU A 136 -1.52 24.77 -8.25
CA GLU A 136 -1.88 25.76 -7.24
C GLU A 136 -0.64 26.23 -6.46
N VAL A 137 -0.25 27.49 -6.67
CA VAL A 137 0.88 28.15 -5.97
C VAL A 137 0.74 28.05 -4.45
N ASN A 138 -0.49 28.08 -3.93
CA ASN A 138 -0.76 27.96 -2.50
C ASN A 138 -0.36 26.60 -1.92
N PHE A 139 -0.47 25.51 -2.69
CA PHE A 139 -0.06 24.18 -2.23
C PHE A 139 1.46 24.14 -1.98
N PHE A 140 2.24 24.66 -2.94
CA PHE A 140 3.69 24.73 -2.84
C PHE A 140 4.14 25.57 -1.63
N VAL A 141 3.57 26.76 -1.48
CA VAL A 141 3.96 27.72 -0.43
C VAL A 141 3.51 27.26 0.95
N ARG A 142 2.33 26.62 1.06
CA ARG A 142 1.73 26.29 2.36
C ARG A 142 2.04 24.90 2.88
N VAL A 143 2.39 23.95 2.00
CA VAL A 143 2.66 22.55 2.39
C VAL A 143 4.08 22.15 2.01
N MET A 144 4.44 22.19 0.73
CA MET A 144 5.72 21.63 0.26
C MET A 144 6.93 22.35 0.86
N SER A 145 7.03 23.68 0.70
CA SER A 145 8.19 24.45 1.14
C SER A 145 8.39 24.38 2.67
N PRO A 146 7.35 24.55 3.51
CA PRO A 146 7.46 24.32 4.95
C PRO A 146 7.96 22.92 5.31
N THR A 147 7.42 21.88 4.69
CA THR A 147 7.83 20.50 4.96
C THR A 147 9.28 20.24 4.59
N SER A 148 9.73 20.72 3.42
CA SER A 148 11.13 20.60 2.99
C SER A 148 12.09 21.33 3.95
N ASN A 149 11.70 22.51 4.46
CA ASN A 149 12.51 23.24 5.43
C ASN A 149 12.65 22.47 6.74
N LEU A 150 11.55 21.91 7.27
CA LEU A 150 11.57 21.08 8.47
C LEU A 150 12.46 19.85 8.30
N MET A 151 12.34 19.14 7.17
CA MET A 151 13.17 17.98 6.89
C MET A 151 14.66 18.32 6.76
N ARG A 152 14.98 19.49 6.18
CA ARG A 152 16.35 19.96 6.10
C ARG A 152 16.94 20.21 7.49
N TYR A 153 16.19 20.88 8.37
CA TYR A 153 16.67 21.16 9.73
C TYR A 153 16.71 19.90 10.61
N LEU A 154 15.75 18.99 10.45
CA LEU A 154 15.76 17.69 11.13
C LEU A 154 17.03 16.90 10.76
N ARG A 155 17.37 16.86 9.48
CA ARG A 155 18.61 16.25 8.98
C ARG A 155 19.86 16.92 9.57
N ASP A 156 19.85 18.23 9.72
CA ASP A 156 20.96 18.96 10.32
C ASP A 156 21.15 18.60 11.80
N CYS A 157 20.06 18.51 12.58
CA CYS A 157 20.10 18.03 13.96
C CYS A 157 20.72 16.62 14.09
N MET A 158 20.47 15.74 13.12
CA MET A 158 21.02 14.37 13.13
C MET A 158 22.50 14.32 12.72
N LYS A 159 22.91 15.10 11.72
CA LYS A 159 24.28 15.08 11.18
C LYS A 159 25.26 15.90 12.00
N ASN A 160 24.82 17.07 12.45
CA ASN A 160 25.61 18.04 13.17
C ASN A 160 24.87 18.47 14.44
N PRO A 161 24.71 17.57 15.43
CA PRO A 161 24.01 17.91 16.65
C PRO A 161 24.70 19.11 17.33
N GLY A 162 24.04 20.27 17.31
CA GLY A 162 24.49 21.49 17.97
C GLY A 162 23.30 22.31 18.51
N PRO A 163 23.52 23.20 19.49
CA PRO A 163 22.45 24.08 20.00
C PRO A 163 21.82 24.93 18.89
N GLU A 164 22.62 25.39 17.93
CA GLU A 164 22.15 26.16 16.78
C GLU A 164 21.25 25.32 15.85
N ALA A 165 21.63 24.07 15.54
CA ALA A 165 20.83 23.18 14.70
C ALA A 165 19.47 22.89 15.34
N VAL A 166 19.44 22.65 16.66
CA VAL A 166 18.20 22.42 17.41
C VAL A 166 17.33 23.67 17.45
N GLU A 167 17.88 24.85 17.73
CA GLU A 167 17.08 26.07 17.77
C GLU A 167 16.53 26.44 16.39
N ASN A 168 17.31 26.23 15.32
CA ASN A 168 16.85 26.40 13.94
C ASN A 168 15.67 25.48 13.62
N PHE A 169 15.78 24.20 13.99
CA PHE A 169 14.69 23.24 13.80
C PHE A 169 13.44 23.61 14.61
N LEU A 170 13.58 23.88 15.91
CA LEU A 170 12.45 24.23 16.78
C LEU A 170 11.78 25.55 16.36
N THR A 171 12.56 26.53 15.90
CA THR A 171 12.01 27.78 15.34
C THR A 171 11.19 27.52 14.09
N ALA A 172 11.70 26.70 13.16
CA ALA A 172 10.95 26.32 11.97
C ALA A 172 9.69 25.51 12.33
N TYR A 173 9.80 24.60 13.30
CA TYR A 173 8.70 23.76 13.80
C TYR A 173 7.57 24.61 14.39
N ARG A 174 7.88 25.58 15.26
CA ARG A 174 6.88 26.50 15.84
C ARG A 174 6.14 27.30 14.76
N LYS A 175 6.82 27.69 13.69
CA LYS A 175 6.23 28.43 12.56
C LYS A 175 5.37 27.52 11.67
N HIS A 176 5.75 26.26 11.54
CA HIS A 176 5.19 25.31 10.58
C HIS A 176 4.84 23.97 11.24
N ALA A 177 4.06 24.01 12.33
CA ALA A 177 3.69 22.82 13.09
C ALA A 177 3.10 21.73 12.16
N PRO A 178 3.58 20.47 12.22
CA PRO A 178 3.12 19.39 11.34
C PRO A 178 1.61 19.20 11.33
N LEU A 179 0.94 19.32 12.48
CA LEU A 179 -0.52 19.25 12.56
C LEU A 179 -1.24 20.31 11.68
N LYS A 180 -0.68 21.53 11.59
CA LYS A 180 -1.23 22.58 10.70
C LYS A 180 -1.01 22.25 9.23
N LEU A 181 0.15 21.65 8.91
CA LEU A 181 0.46 21.20 7.55
C LEU A 181 -0.48 20.07 7.13
N VAL A 182 -0.80 19.15 8.04
CA VAL A 182 -1.78 18.07 7.86
C VAL A 182 -3.16 18.63 7.51
N TYR A 183 -3.74 19.50 8.34
CA TYR A 183 -5.06 20.06 8.02
C TYR A 183 -5.08 20.84 6.71
N THR A 184 -4.00 21.56 6.42
CA THR A 184 -3.86 22.25 5.14
C THR A 184 -3.81 21.25 3.98
N PHE A 185 -3.02 20.18 4.10
CA PHE A 185 -2.91 19.12 3.10
C PHE A 185 -4.26 18.42 2.87
N THR A 186 -4.95 18.01 3.95
CA THR A 186 -6.28 17.40 3.87
C THR A 186 -7.29 18.31 3.17
N SER A 187 -7.29 19.62 3.44
CA SER A 187 -8.19 20.55 2.75
C SER A 187 -7.96 20.63 1.23
N PHE A 188 -6.75 20.32 0.75
CA PHE A 188 -6.48 20.18 -0.68
C PHE A 188 -6.99 18.84 -1.22
N LEU A 189 -6.95 17.77 -0.43
CA LEU A 189 -7.47 16.46 -0.83
C LEU A 189 -9.01 16.42 -0.87
N GLU A 190 -9.70 17.26 -0.11
CA GLU A 190 -11.17 17.30 -0.09
C GLU A 190 -11.79 17.80 -1.41
N ARG A 191 -11.06 18.59 -2.20
CA ARG A 191 -11.60 19.19 -3.43
C ARG A 191 -11.09 18.44 -4.66
N LYS A 192 -12.02 18.04 -5.53
CA LYS A 192 -11.72 17.31 -6.77
C LYS A 192 -10.66 17.99 -7.66
N THR A 193 -10.68 19.33 -7.75
CA THR A 193 -9.75 20.11 -8.59
C THR A 193 -8.36 20.29 -8.01
N THR A 194 -8.14 19.92 -6.74
CA THR A 194 -6.84 20.03 -6.06
C THR A 194 -6.38 18.71 -5.47
N ASN A 195 -7.13 17.61 -5.70
CA ASN A 195 -6.81 16.27 -5.26
C ASN A 195 -6.08 15.52 -6.41
N PRO A 196 -4.75 15.32 -6.29
CA PRO A 196 -3.96 14.68 -7.34
C PRO A 196 -4.43 13.27 -7.71
N LEU A 197 -4.92 12.49 -6.76
CA LEU A 197 -5.43 11.14 -7.02
C LEU A 197 -6.64 11.24 -7.91
N LEU A 198 -7.63 12.06 -7.53
CA LEU A 198 -8.84 12.22 -8.33
C LEU A 198 -8.52 12.78 -9.72
N MET A 199 -7.68 13.82 -9.80
CA MET A 199 -7.26 14.42 -11.06
C MET A 199 -6.59 13.42 -12.00
N ALA A 200 -5.67 12.60 -11.49
CA ALA A 200 -4.97 11.59 -12.28
C ALA A 200 -5.91 10.47 -12.73
N MET A 201 -6.76 9.98 -11.82
CA MET A 201 -7.74 8.96 -12.15
C MET A 201 -8.74 9.46 -13.17
N ASP A 202 -9.27 10.69 -13.04
CA ASP A 202 -10.19 11.29 -14.02
C ASP A 202 -9.55 11.45 -15.41
N ALA A 203 -8.25 11.77 -15.47
CA ALA A 203 -7.51 11.93 -16.73
C ALA A 203 -7.23 10.60 -17.46
N GLU A 204 -7.24 9.46 -16.76
CA GLU A 204 -7.08 8.15 -17.38
C GLU A 204 -8.35 7.74 -18.13
N ASN A 205 -8.20 7.32 -19.39
CA ASN A 205 -9.31 6.69 -20.13
C ASN A 205 -9.70 5.34 -19.51
N ILE A 206 -8.70 4.57 -19.05
CA ILE A 206 -8.89 3.27 -18.40
C ILE A 206 -8.22 3.33 -17.04
N LYS A 207 -9.00 3.13 -15.98
CA LYS A 207 -8.54 3.28 -14.59
C LYS A 207 -7.58 2.15 -14.23
N THR A 208 -6.41 2.48 -13.67
CA THR A 208 -5.38 1.49 -13.33
C THR A 208 -5.08 1.41 -11.84
N ASN A 209 -4.72 0.20 -11.37
CA ASN A 209 -4.18 -0.01 -10.03
C ASN A 209 -2.88 0.78 -9.84
N THR A 210 -2.04 0.87 -10.87
CA THR A 210 -0.76 1.56 -10.81
C THR A 210 -0.93 3.04 -10.45
N THR A 211 -1.82 3.76 -11.13
CA THR A 211 -2.07 5.18 -10.87
C THR A 211 -2.67 5.40 -9.50
N PHE A 212 -3.68 4.60 -9.13
CA PHE A 212 -4.32 4.73 -7.82
C PHE A 212 -3.32 4.45 -6.68
N ASN A 213 -2.61 3.33 -6.74
CA ASN A 213 -1.66 2.91 -5.70
C ASN A 213 -0.48 3.89 -5.59
N LYS A 214 -0.02 4.49 -6.70
CA LYS A 214 1.01 5.55 -6.68
C LYS A 214 0.57 6.71 -5.78
N TRP A 215 -0.64 7.23 -5.98
CA TRP A 215 -1.11 8.40 -5.23
C TRP A 215 -1.43 8.08 -3.77
N GLU A 216 -2.03 6.91 -3.51
CA GLU A 216 -2.22 6.41 -2.14
C GLU A 216 -0.89 6.32 -1.39
N ALA A 217 0.15 5.77 -2.01
CA ALA A 217 1.49 5.70 -1.42
C ALA A 217 2.11 7.09 -1.18
N ILE A 218 1.91 8.05 -2.10
CA ILE A 218 2.37 9.44 -1.93
C ILE A 218 1.72 10.09 -0.70
N TYR A 219 0.38 10.01 -0.57
CA TYR A 219 -0.34 10.57 0.57
C TYR A 219 0.17 9.98 1.86
N THR A 220 0.31 8.66 1.86
CA THR A 220 0.73 7.94 3.02
C THR A 220 2.13 8.35 3.50
N ARG A 221 3.09 8.44 2.59
CA ARG A 221 4.45 8.91 2.92
C ARG A 221 4.45 10.32 3.50
N ILE A 222 3.63 11.22 2.96
CA ILE A 222 3.54 12.61 3.44
C ILE A 222 3.00 12.66 4.88
N PHE A 223 1.94 11.92 5.18
CA PHE A 223 1.41 11.82 6.55
C PHE A 223 2.43 11.21 7.51
N GLY A 224 3.08 10.11 7.13
CA GLY A 224 4.14 9.50 7.95
C GLY A 224 5.30 10.45 8.21
N ASN A 225 5.69 11.25 7.21
CA ASN A 225 6.71 12.27 7.36
C ASN A 225 6.30 13.37 8.37
N PHE A 226 5.04 13.80 8.37
CA PHE A 226 4.54 14.75 9.37
C PHE A 226 4.62 14.18 10.79
N MET A 227 4.25 12.91 10.98
CA MET A 227 4.35 12.24 12.28
C MET A 227 5.80 12.12 12.76
N VAL A 228 6.73 11.78 11.87
CA VAL A 228 8.17 11.69 12.21
C VAL A 228 8.72 13.05 12.66
N ILE A 229 8.39 14.13 11.93
CA ILE A 229 8.82 15.49 12.31
C ILE A 229 8.27 15.87 13.68
N ASP A 230 7.00 15.57 13.93
CA ASP A 230 6.31 15.91 15.17
C ASP A 230 6.85 15.13 16.38
N ALA A 231 7.04 13.81 16.22
CA ALA A 231 7.66 12.96 17.23
C ALA A 231 9.10 13.41 17.54
N PHE A 232 9.89 13.75 16.52
CA PHE A 232 11.26 14.23 16.70
C PHE A 232 11.31 15.56 17.46
N ALA A 233 10.41 16.49 17.13
CA ALA A 233 10.28 17.75 17.84
C ALA A 233 9.86 17.58 19.31
N GLY A 234 8.94 16.65 19.58
CA GLY A 234 8.55 16.30 20.95
C GLY A 234 9.74 15.81 21.78
N GLY A 235 10.59 14.94 21.21
CA GLY A 235 11.81 14.48 21.85
C GLY A 235 12.83 15.61 22.12
N LEU A 236 13.08 16.46 21.13
CA LEU A 236 14.06 17.56 21.26
C LEU A 236 13.64 18.65 22.24
N SER A 237 12.35 18.97 22.30
CA SER A 237 11.81 20.06 23.12
C SER A 237 11.36 19.60 24.50
N GLY A 238 11.12 18.30 24.69
CA GLY A 238 10.51 17.75 25.89
C GLY A 238 9.01 18.06 26.01
N THR A 239 8.37 18.58 24.96
CA THR A 239 6.93 18.81 24.94
C THR A 239 6.18 17.58 24.44
N ALA A 240 4.92 17.45 24.86
CA ALA A 240 4.03 16.47 24.26
C ALA A 240 3.94 16.68 22.75
N SER A 241 3.90 15.57 22.01
CA SER A 241 3.76 15.55 20.56
C SER A 241 2.29 15.40 20.17
N ASP A 242 1.93 15.93 19.00
CA ASP A 242 0.58 15.88 18.41
C ASP A 242 0.45 14.74 17.38
N TRP A 243 1.43 13.83 17.24
CA TRP A 243 1.39 12.77 16.23
C TRP A 243 0.18 11.83 16.36
N ASP A 244 -0.41 11.63 17.55
CA ASP A 244 -1.68 10.90 17.71
C ASP A 244 -2.81 11.61 16.91
N ARG A 245 -2.90 12.95 16.95
CA ARG A 245 -3.90 13.71 16.18
C ARG A 245 -3.61 13.71 14.67
N ILE A 246 -2.33 13.71 14.30
CA ILE A 246 -1.92 13.59 12.90
C ILE A 246 -2.35 12.23 12.35
N MET A 247 -2.27 11.19 13.17
CA MET A 247 -2.70 9.84 12.84
C MET A 247 -4.22 9.70 12.73
N ASP A 248 -4.99 10.33 13.62
CA ASP A 248 -6.45 10.41 13.45
C ASP A 248 -6.84 11.06 12.12
N ALA A 249 -6.18 12.17 11.76
CA ALA A 249 -6.41 12.84 10.48
C ALA A 249 -6.01 11.96 9.28
N SER A 250 -4.93 11.19 9.39
CA SER A 250 -4.50 10.28 8.31
C SER A 250 -5.49 9.12 8.13
N LEU A 251 -6.09 8.61 9.21
CA LEU A 251 -7.15 7.60 9.15
C LEU A 251 -8.40 8.09 8.41
N GLU A 252 -8.83 9.33 8.62
CA GLU A 252 -9.96 9.91 7.89
C GLU A 252 -9.66 10.07 6.38
N VAL A 253 -8.43 10.43 6.03
CA VAL A 253 -7.99 10.42 4.61
C VAL A 253 -7.98 8.99 4.06
N SER A 254 -7.50 8.00 4.83
CA SER A 254 -7.51 6.59 4.41
C SER A 254 -8.92 6.09 4.11
N LYS A 255 -9.91 6.41 4.96
CA LYS A 255 -11.33 6.10 4.71
C LYS A 255 -11.82 6.74 3.41
N SER A 256 -11.43 7.99 3.16
CA SER A 256 -11.78 8.71 1.93
C SER A 256 -11.14 8.06 0.70
N VAL A 257 -9.87 7.67 0.78
CA VAL A 257 -9.15 6.95 -0.29
C VAL A 257 -9.80 5.59 -0.57
N ALA A 258 -10.16 4.82 0.46
CA ALA A 258 -10.87 3.56 0.29
C ALA A 258 -12.22 3.77 -0.42
N LYS A 259 -12.97 4.81 -0.04
CA LYS A 259 -14.21 5.19 -0.72
C LYS A 259 -13.99 5.55 -2.19
N TRP A 260 -13.01 6.39 -2.51
CA TRP A 260 -12.69 6.73 -3.90
C TRP A 260 -12.27 5.50 -4.71
N ARG A 261 -11.53 4.56 -4.10
CA ARG A 261 -11.17 3.30 -4.74
C ARG A 261 -12.41 2.52 -5.14
N GLU A 262 -13.38 2.39 -4.23
CA GLU A 262 -14.65 1.73 -4.55
C GLU A 262 -15.43 2.45 -5.65
N GLU A 263 -15.48 3.78 -5.62
CA GLU A 263 -16.14 4.59 -6.64
C GLU A 263 -15.53 4.32 -8.02
N TYR A 264 -14.20 4.47 -8.18
CA TYR A 264 -13.53 4.20 -9.46
C TYR A 264 -13.56 2.74 -9.90
N THR A 265 -13.72 1.80 -8.96
CA THR A 265 -13.86 0.37 -9.29
C THR A 265 -15.27 0.05 -9.81
N LYS A 266 -16.28 0.80 -9.36
CA LYS A 266 -17.68 0.67 -9.81
C LYS A 266 -17.96 1.48 -11.08
N GLU A 267 -17.19 2.54 -11.31
CA GLU A 267 -17.24 3.36 -12.52
C GLU A 267 -16.66 2.60 -13.73
N GLY A 268 -17.51 1.76 -14.33
CA GLY A 268 -17.49 1.52 -15.76
C GLY A 268 -16.84 0.23 -16.25
N ASP A 269 -17.37 -0.24 -17.38
CA ASP A 269 -16.92 -1.41 -18.13
C ASP A 269 -15.91 -1.05 -19.23
N GLU A 270 -15.34 0.18 -19.22
CA GLU A 270 -14.38 0.60 -20.24
C GLU A 270 -13.15 -0.30 -20.28
N TYR A 271 -12.65 -0.76 -19.14
CA TYR A 271 -11.50 -1.68 -19.11
C TYR A 271 -11.78 -2.98 -19.86
N TRP A 272 -13.03 -3.46 -19.85
CA TRP A 272 -13.41 -4.67 -20.57
C TRP A 272 -13.50 -4.45 -22.07
N LYS A 273 -13.96 -3.25 -22.49
CA LYS A 273 -13.91 -2.82 -23.89
C LYS A 273 -12.47 -2.67 -24.38
N ASP A 274 -11.58 -2.13 -23.54
CA ASP A 274 -10.13 -2.07 -23.83
C ASP A 274 -9.54 -3.47 -23.94
N MET A 275 -9.88 -4.36 -23.00
CA MET A 275 -9.43 -5.75 -23.01
C MET A 275 -9.86 -6.48 -24.28
N LYS A 276 -11.10 -6.29 -24.72
CA LYS A 276 -11.61 -6.88 -25.97
C LYS A 276 -10.77 -6.43 -27.17
N LYS A 277 -10.57 -5.12 -27.34
CA LYS A 277 -9.73 -4.56 -28.42
C LYS A 277 -8.29 -5.05 -28.35
N TRP A 278 -7.73 -5.14 -27.14
CA TRP A 278 -6.37 -5.62 -26.93
C TRP A 278 -6.21 -7.11 -27.27
N MET A 279 -7.22 -7.94 -26.96
CA MET A 279 -7.24 -9.36 -27.33
C MET A 279 -7.37 -9.59 -28.83
N GLU A 280 -8.11 -8.73 -29.54
CA GLU A 280 -8.22 -8.78 -31.01
C GLU A 280 -6.84 -8.56 -31.67
N GLY A 281 -5.99 -7.69 -31.11
CA GLY A 281 -4.62 -7.40 -31.58
C GLY A 281 -3.56 -8.45 -31.20
N LEU A 282 -3.92 -9.54 -30.52
CA LEU A 282 -2.95 -10.52 -30.01
C LEU A 282 -2.19 -11.27 -31.12
N GLU A 283 -2.59 -11.12 -32.38
CA GLU A 283 -1.93 -11.70 -33.56
C GLU A 283 -0.55 -11.12 -33.86
N GLU A 284 -0.29 -9.87 -33.45
CA GLU A 284 0.98 -9.17 -33.70
C GLU A 284 2.18 -9.76 -32.93
N TYR A 285 1.93 -10.74 -32.06
CA TYR A 285 2.91 -11.33 -31.13
C TYR A 285 3.13 -12.83 -31.39
N SER A 286 3.36 -13.21 -32.66
CA SER A 286 3.41 -14.61 -33.09
C SER A 286 4.48 -15.46 -32.40
N ASP A 287 5.59 -14.85 -32.00
CA ASP A 287 6.81 -15.56 -31.60
C ASP A 287 6.85 -15.96 -30.12
N GLU A 288 5.91 -15.47 -29.31
CA GLU A 288 5.82 -15.80 -27.89
C GLU A 288 5.30 -17.22 -27.64
N SER A 289 5.84 -17.88 -26.62
CA SER A 289 5.32 -19.13 -26.09
C SER A 289 3.91 -18.94 -25.49
N ILE A 290 3.16 -20.05 -25.37
CA ILE A 290 1.82 -20.02 -24.74
C ILE A 290 1.87 -19.54 -23.28
N LYS A 291 2.98 -19.77 -22.58
CA LYS A 291 3.20 -19.33 -21.20
C LYS A 291 3.42 -17.83 -21.12
N GLU A 292 4.29 -17.28 -21.97
CA GLU A 292 4.53 -15.83 -22.05
C GLU A 292 3.26 -15.08 -22.42
N LYS A 293 2.47 -15.63 -23.36
CA LYS A 293 1.14 -15.10 -23.70
C LYS A 293 0.20 -15.07 -22.48
N ALA A 294 0.13 -16.17 -21.72
CA ALA A 294 -0.71 -16.25 -20.53
C ALA A 294 -0.28 -15.25 -19.44
N ASP A 295 1.03 -15.11 -19.21
CA ASP A 295 1.59 -14.19 -18.21
C ASP A 295 1.38 -12.73 -18.63
N ARG A 296 1.46 -12.40 -19.93
CA ARG A 296 1.15 -11.06 -20.45
C ARG A 296 -0.32 -10.71 -20.31
N ILE A 297 -1.23 -11.62 -20.66
CA ILE A 297 -2.68 -11.42 -20.47
C ILE A 297 -2.97 -11.18 -18.99
N LYS A 298 -2.35 -11.97 -18.10
CA LYS A 298 -2.46 -11.81 -16.65
C LYS A 298 -2.00 -10.42 -16.20
N ALA A 299 -0.82 -9.99 -16.61
CA ALA A 299 -0.28 -8.68 -16.23
C ALA A 299 -1.19 -7.51 -16.69
N LYS A 300 -1.75 -7.60 -17.91
CA LYS A 300 -2.71 -6.62 -18.43
C LYS A 300 -3.99 -6.58 -17.57
N LEU A 301 -4.55 -7.73 -17.20
CA LEU A 301 -5.76 -7.81 -16.36
C LEU A 301 -5.52 -7.30 -14.93
N GLU A 302 -4.37 -7.63 -14.33
CA GLU A 302 -3.99 -7.16 -12.98
C GLU A 302 -3.71 -5.64 -12.94
N SER A 303 -3.42 -5.02 -14.10
CA SER A 303 -3.21 -3.58 -14.20
C SER A 303 -4.50 -2.76 -14.03
N TYR A 304 -5.66 -3.32 -14.38
CA TYR A 304 -6.94 -2.62 -14.30
C TYR A 304 -7.45 -2.49 -12.87
N LEU A 305 -7.99 -1.32 -12.54
CA LEU A 305 -8.67 -1.09 -11.27
C LEU A 305 -10.10 -1.68 -11.34
N THR A 306 -10.25 -2.95 -11.01
CA THR A 306 -11.52 -3.68 -11.07
C THR A 306 -11.70 -4.65 -9.88
N THR A 307 -12.95 -4.95 -9.53
CA THR A 307 -13.30 -6.03 -8.60
C THR A 307 -13.46 -7.38 -9.26
N ASP A 308 -13.43 -7.44 -10.59
CA ASP A 308 -13.58 -8.69 -11.31
C ASP A 308 -12.38 -9.61 -11.10
N SER A 309 -12.68 -10.90 -11.12
CA SER A 309 -11.72 -11.98 -11.08
C SER A 309 -11.73 -12.73 -12.41
N PHE A 310 -10.58 -13.22 -12.86
CA PHE A 310 -10.46 -13.72 -14.22
C PHE A 310 -9.95 -15.15 -14.30
N TYR A 311 -10.49 -15.90 -15.24
CA TYR A 311 -9.81 -17.05 -15.85
C TYR A 311 -9.16 -16.64 -17.15
N ILE A 312 -7.92 -17.05 -17.34
CA ILE A 312 -7.13 -16.81 -18.54
C ILE A 312 -6.79 -18.17 -19.12
N ILE A 313 -7.20 -18.39 -20.36
CA ILE A 313 -7.09 -19.70 -21.01
C ILE A 313 -6.36 -19.49 -22.34
N VAL A 314 -5.16 -20.04 -22.44
CA VAL A 314 -4.32 -20.00 -23.65
C VAL A 314 -4.15 -21.41 -24.18
N PRO A 315 -5.06 -21.87 -25.06
CA PRO A 315 -4.97 -23.20 -25.64
C PRO A 315 -3.89 -23.28 -26.72
N ASN A 316 -3.21 -24.42 -26.85
CA ASN A 316 -2.30 -24.66 -27.97
C ASN A 316 -3.07 -25.22 -29.17
N ASN A 317 -3.38 -24.37 -30.15
CA ASN A 317 -3.94 -24.80 -31.43
C ASN A 317 -5.26 -25.60 -31.32
N CYS A 318 -6.11 -25.27 -30.35
CA CYS A 318 -7.37 -25.98 -30.11
C CYS A 318 -8.50 -25.52 -31.05
N ARG A 319 -9.33 -26.47 -31.50
CA ARG A 319 -10.54 -26.26 -32.30
C ARG A 319 -11.78 -26.26 -31.41
N TRP A 320 -12.70 -25.35 -31.72
CA TRP A 320 -13.99 -25.21 -31.05
C TRP A 320 -14.84 -26.48 -31.19
N GLN A 321 -15.50 -26.87 -30.10
CA GLN A 321 -16.31 -28.07 -29.96
C GLN A 321 -15.60 -29.41 -30.27
N ILE A 322 -14.27 -29.40 -30.36
CA ILE A 322 -13.47 -30.62 -30.55
C ILE A 322 -12.41 -30.72 -29.46
N ASP A 323 -11.51 -29.74 -29.42
CA ASP A 323 -10.41 -29.71 -28.45
C ASP A 323 -10.79 -28.85 -27.22
N TYR A 324 -11.76 -27.94 -27.34
CA TYR A 324 -12.30 -27.17 -26.24
C TYR A 324 -13.76 -26.75 -26.46
N SER A 325 -14.48 -26.50 -25.38
CA SER A 325 -15.84 -25.96 -25.36
C SER A 325 -16.07 -25.19 -24.06
N TYR A 326 -17.03 -24.28 -24.05
CA TYR A 326 -17.50 -23.64 -22.83
C TYR A 326 -19.00 -23.38 -22.88
N TYR A 327 -19.57 -23.18 -21.70
CA TYR A 327 -20.93 -22.74 -21.45
C TYR A 327 -20.86 -21.47 -20.59
N CYS A 328 -21.51 -20.41 -21.05
CA CYS A 328 -21.61 -19.12 -20.38
C CYS A 328 -22.93 -18.46 -20.77
N THR A 329 -23.81 -18.21 -19.81
CA THR A 329 -25.11 -17.56 -20.01
C THR A 329 -24.95 -16.14 -20.56
N SER A 330 -23.94 -15.42 -20.06
CA SER A 330 -23.65 -14.02 -20.38
C SER A 330 -22.39 -13.87 -21.25
N GLU A 331 -22.23 -14.71 -22.28
CA GLU A 331 -21.00 -14.78 -23.11
C GLU A 331 -20.51 -13.41 -23.62
N ASN A 332 -21.42 -12.61 -24.20
CA ASN A 332 -21.07 -11.29 -24.74
C ASN A 332 -20.57 -10.31 -23.69
N ASP A 333 -20.97 -10.51 -22.43
CA ASP A 333 -20.53 -9.71 -21.31
C ASP A 333 -19.27 -10.29 -20.66
N GLN A 334 -19.16 -11.61 -20.53
CA GLN A 334 -18.16 -12.22 -19.65
C GLN A 334 -16.97 -12.84 -20.38
N ILE A 335 -17.03 -13.01 -21.70
CA ILE A 335 -15.97 -13.64 -22.47
C ILE A 335 -15.40 -12.67 -23.49
N VAL A 336 -14.08 -12.56 -23.49
CA VAL A 336 -13.31 -11.91 -24.57
C VAL A 336 -12.24 -12.88 -25.04
N GLY A 337 -11.97 -12.89 -26.34
CA GLY A 337 -11.04 -13.85 -26.90
C GLY A 337 -10.45 -13.41 -28.23
N SER A 338 -9.30 -13.99 -28.52
CA SER A 338 -8.65 -13.98 -29.81
C SER A 338 -8.97 -15.28 -30.52
N TRP A 339 -10.00 -15.22 -31.34
CA TRP A 339 -10.54 -16.35 -32.10
C TRP A 339 -9.87 -16.36 -33.48
N GLY A 340 -8.80 -17.14 -33.67
CA GLY A 340 -8.17 -17.24 -34.98
C GLY A 340 -9.11 -17.86 -36.02
N VAL A 341 -8.82 -17.66 -37.31
CA VAL A 341 -9.63 -18.12 -38.48
C VAL A 341 -10.02 -19.61 -38.43
N ALA A 342 -9.33 -20.44 -37.64
CA ALA A 342 -9.76 -21.80 -37.33
C ALA A 342 -9.36 -22.34 -35.94
N ARG A 343 -8.57 -21.60 -35.16
CA ARG A 343 -7.98 -22.08 -33.89
C ARG A 343 -7.98 -20.97 -32.85
N CYS A 344 -8.45 -21.27 -31.65
CA CYS A 344 -8.41 -20.33 -30.54
C CYS A 344 -6.96 -20.05 -30.15
N LYS A 345 -6.61 -18.77 -29.98
CA LYS A 345 -5.29 -18.34 -29.49
C LYS A 345 -5.32 -18.16 -27.98
N ALA A 346 -6.31 -17.44 -27.48
CA ALA A 346 -6.56 -17.23 -26.07
C ALA A 346 -7.97 -16.71 -25.86
N PHE A 347 -8.56 -16.99 -24.70
CA PHE A 347 -9.75 -16.33 -24.23
C PHE A 347 -9.70 -16.11 -22.72
N VAL A 348 -10.45 -15.12 -22.26
CA VAL A 348 -10.54 -14.70 -20.88
C VAL A 348 -12.01 -14.71 -20.49
N TYR A 349 -12.29 -15.31 -19.34
CA TYR A 349 -13.59 -15.20 -18.68
C TYR A 349 -13.45 -14.25 -17.49
N ARG A 350 -14.39 -13.30 -17.34
CA ARG A 350 -14.53 -12.45 -16.15
C ARG A 350 -15.68 -12.92 -15.25
N SER A 351 -15.37 -13.08 -13.99
CA SER A 351 -16.33 -13.30 -12.91
C SER A 351 -16.56 -12.01 -12.15
N ARG A 352 -17.81 -11.59 -12.00
CA ARG A 352 -18.18 -10.41 -11.20
C ARG A 352 -18.23 -10.74 -9.71
N LYS A 353 -18.51 -12.00 -9.38
CA LYS A 353 -18.64 -12.46 -7.98
C LYS A 353 -17.43 -13.20 -7.44
N GLY A 354 -16.47 -13.59 -8.27
CA GLY A 354 -15.32 -14.41 -7.88
C GLY A 354 -14.55 -13.85 -6.69
N LYS A 355 -14.28 -12.53 -6.68
CA LYS A 355 -13.55 -11.85 -5.60
C LYS A 355 -14.31 -11.79 -4.28
N THR A 356 -15.65 -11.83 -4.33
CA THR A 356 -16.54 -11.63 -3.17
C THR A 356 -17.25 -12.91 -2.72
N ALA A 357 -17.04 -14.02 -3.42
CA ALA A 357 -17.62 -15.30 -3.07
C ALA A 357 -17.06 -15.78 -1.72
N SER A 358 -17.91 -16.37 -0.89
CA SER A 358 -17.51 -16.90 0.41
C SER A 358 -16.72 -18.19 0.26
N GLU A 359 -15.92 -18.54 1.27
CA GLU A 359 -15.13 -19.78 1.26
C GLU A 359 -16.02 -21.03 1.12
N GLU A 360 -17.23 -21.01 1.70
CA GLU A 360 -18.20 -22.10 1.57
C GLU A 360 -18.58 -22.32 0.10
N LYS A 361 -18.84 -21.25 -0.66
CA LYS A 361 -19.14 -21.34 -2.11
C LYS A 361 -17.94 -21.87 -2.90
N TYR A 362 -16.72 -21.50 -2.51
CA TYR A 362 -15.50 -22.06 -3.11
C TYR A 362 -15.35 -23.56 -2.83
N GLN A 363 -15.68 -24.02 -1.63
CA GLN A 363 -15.68 -25.46 -1.34
C GLN A 363 -16.79 -26.20 -2.09
N GLU A 364 -17.98 -25.60 -2.22
CA GLU A 364 -19.08 -26.17 -3.01
C GLU A 364 -18.69 -26.40 -4.47
N ILE A 365 -18.20 -25.36 -5.17
CA ILE A 365 -17.81 -25.47 -6.59
C ILE A 365 -16.65 -26.45 -6.77
N LYS A 366 -15.73 -26.51 -5.81
CA LYS A 366 -14.64 -27.48 -5.78
C LYS A 366 -15.17 -28.91 -5.67
N THR A 367 -16.06 -29.19 -4.73
CA THR A 367 -16.68 -30.52 -4.57
C THR A 367 -17.47 -30.91 -5.82
N GLN A 368 -18.20 -29.97 -6.43
CA GLN A 368 -18.95 -30.21 -7.67
C GLN A 368 -18.02 -30.59 -8.83
N VAL A 369 -16.98 -29.81 -9.09
CA VAL A 369 -15.97 -30.09 -10.14
C VAL A 369 -15.21 -31.38 -9.84
N ASP A 370 -14.76 -31.60 -8.60
CA ASP A 370 -14.04 -32.82 -8.22
C ASP A 370 -14.94 -34.07 -8.34
N SER A 371 -16.26 -33.93 -8.23
CA SER A 371 -17.20 -35.02 -8.47
C SER A 371 -17.21 -35.52 -9.92
N CYS A 372 -16.70 -34.73 -10.88
CA CYS A 372 -16.58 -35.09 -12.29
C CYS A 372 -15.27 -35.82 -12.63
N ILE A 373 -14.36 -36.05 -11.66
CA ILE A 373 -13.03 -36.62 -11.94
C ILE A 373 -13.11 -37.94 -12.70
N THR A 374 -14.05 -38.84 -12.36
CA THR A 374 -14.26 -40.11 -13.08
C THR A 374 -15.73 -40.41 -13.32
N GLY A 375 -16.01 -41.07 -14.46
CA GLY A 375 -17.26 -41.80 -14.68
C GLY A 375 -18.52 -40.98 -14.98
N LYS A 376 -18.44 -39.64 -14.98
CA LYS A 376 -19.60 -38.77 -15.23
C LYS A 376 -19.70 -38.19 -16.64
N LEU A 377 -18.59 -38.11 -17.37
CA LEU A 377 -18.52 -37.43 -18.67
C LEU A 377 -18.24 -38.39 -19.81
N THR A 378 -18.94 -38.20 -20.92
CA THR A 378 -18.79 -38.99 -22.13
C THR A 378 -18.61 -38.09 -23.36
N TYR A 379 -17.75 -38.52 -24.28
CA TYR A 379 -17.46 -37.83 -25.54
C TYR A 379 -18.21 -38.51 -26.70
N PRO A 380 -19.29 -37.92 -27.23
CA PRO A 380 -20.07 -38.51 -28.32
C PRO A 380 -19.44 -38.36 -29.71
N GLY A 381 -18.25 -37.77 -29.82
CA GLY A 381 -17.59 -37.41 -31.09
C GLY A 381 -17.42 -35.90 -31.28
N THR A 382 -18.07 -35.09 -30.45
CA THR A 382 -17.98 -33.63 -30.35
C THR A 382 -18.14 -33.21 -28.89
N LEU A 383 -17.62 -32.04 -28.50
CA LEU A 383 -17.90 -31.42 -27.20
C LEU A 383 -19.20 -30.61 -27.20
N GLU A 384 -19.83 -30.43 -28.36
CA GLU A 384 -21.11 -29.73 -28.46
C GLU A 384 -22.16 -30.45 -27.61
N GLY A 385 -22.89 -29.69 -26.80
CA GLY A 385 -23.88 -30.24 -25.87
C GLY A 385 -23.30 -30.91 -24.62
N VAL A 386 -22.03 -31.35 -24.61
CA VAL A 386 -21.47 -32.12 -23.48
C VAL A 386 -21.57 -31.37 -22.15
N ILE A 387 -21.17 -30.10 -22.12
CA ILE A 387 -21.24 -29.29 -20.89
C ILE A 387 -22.71 -29.09 -20.49
N LYS A 388 -23.56 -28.66 -21.42
CA LYS A 388 -24.97 -28.40 -21.13
C LYS A 388 -25.70 -29.65 -20.65
N GLU A 389 -25.68 -30.71 -21.44
CA GLU A 389 -26.49 -31.92 -21.23
C GLU A 389 -25.98 -32.78 -20.07
N GLN A 390 -24.65 -32.87 -19.87
CA GLN A 390 -24.06 -33.81 -18.90
C GLN A 390 -23.64 -33.13 -17.59
N VAL A 391 -23.49 -31.81 -17.57
CA VAL A 391 -22.99 -31.07 -16.39
C VAL A 391 -24.05 -30.10 -15.84
N ILE A 392 -24.67 -29.31 -16.72
CA ILE A 392 -25.65 -28.29 -16.31
C ILE A 392 -27.03 -28.91 -16.09
N ASP A 393 -27.58 -29.60 -17.09
CA ASP A 393 -28.92 -30.21 -17.05
C ASP A 393 -29.02 -31.34 -16.01
N THR A 394 -27.89 -31.93 -15.62
CA THR A 394 -27.80 -32.93 -14.54
C THR A 394 -27.61 -32.31 -13.15
N ASN A 395 -27.57 -30.98 -13.05
CA ASN A 395 -27.35 -30.20 -11.83
C ASN A 395 -26.02 -30.52 -11.12
N ILE A 396 -24.97 -30.92 -11.85
CA ILE A 396 -23.65 -31.08 -11.25
C ILE A 396 -23.03 -29.70 -10.98
N LEU A 397 -23.11 -28.80 -11.97
CA LEU A 397 -22.73 -27.40 -11.80
C LEU A 397 -23.93 -26.49 -12.09
N PRO A 398 -24.05 -25.35 -11.38
CA PRO A 398 -25.12 -24.38 -11.63
C PRO A 398 -25.11 -23.83 -13.06
N GLU A 399 -26.29 -23.61 -13.63
CA GLU A 399 -26.46 -23.01 -14.96
C GLU A 399 -25.82 -21.61 -15.05
N ASN A 400 -25.92 -20.80 -14.00
CA ASN A 400 -25.34 -19.46 -14.00
C ASN A 400 -23.81 -19.46 -13.90
N ASN A 401 -23.16 -20.61 -13.74
CA ASN A 401 -21.71 -20.66 -13.70
C ASN A 401 -21.13 -20.69 -15.12
N PHE A 402 -20.01 -20.00 -15.30
CA PHE A 402 -19.13 -20.33 -16.42
C PHE A 402 -18.57 -21.72 -16.23
N THR A 403 -18.63 -22.54 -17.28
CA THR A 403 -18.05 -23.87 -17.29
C THR A 403 -17.30 -24.09 -18.59
N ALA A 404 -16.05 -24.56 -18.53
CA ALA A 404 -15.24 -24.83 -19.71
C ALA A 404 -14.58 -26.20 -19.65
N MET A 405 -14.44 -26.84 -20.81
CA MET A 405 -13.72 -28.08 -21.01
C MET A 405 -12.61 -27.86 -22.05
N ILE A 406 -11.39 -28.25 -21.72
CA ILE A 406 -10.23 -28.08 -22.60
C ILE A 406 -9.38 -29.35 -22.59
N TRP A 407 -9.07 -29.90 -23.75
CA TRP A 407 -8.31 -31.14 -23.86
C TRP A 407 -6.90 -30.95 -23.28
N LYS A 408 -6.57 -31.77 -22.28
CA LYS A 408 -5.31 -31.68 -21.54
C LYS A 408 -4.08 -31.96 -22.41
N ASP A 409 -4.18 -32.87 -23.38
CA ASP A 409 -3.04 -33.25 -24.22
C ASP A 409 -2.71 -32.20 -25.29
N ARG A 410 -3.49 -31.12 -25.34
CA ARG A 410 -3.11 -29.89 -26.03
C ARG A 410 -2.25 -28.97 -25.17
N TYR A 411 -1.89 -29.36 -23.95
CA TYR A 411 -1.05 -28.57 -23.04
C TYR A 411 -1.49 -27.09 -22.93
N PRO A 412 -2.77 -26.80 -22.65
CA PRO A 412 -3.22 -25.42 -22.49
C PRO A 412 -2.58 -24.79 -21.25
N GLU A 413 -2.35 -23.48 -21.29
CA GLU A 413 -1.99 -22.70 -20.11
C GLU A 413 -3.26 -22.07 -19.52
N ILE A 414 -3.53 -22.40 -18.25
CA ILE A 414 -4.62 -21.82 -17.47
C ILE A 414 -3.99 -20.95 -16.37
N ARG A 415 -4.42 -19.70 -16.28
CA ARG A 415 -4.02 -18.74 -15.25
C ARG A 415 -5.24 -18.06 -14.66
N SER A 416 -5.02 -17.40 -13.54
CA SER A 416 -5.99 -16.53 -12.89
C SER A 416 -5.37 -15.17 -12.57
N ALA A 417 -6.23 -14.16 -12.51
CA ALA A 417 -5.90 -12.80 -12.10
C ALA A 417 -6.96 -12.29 -11.12
N ASN A 418 -6.56 -11.39 -10.22
CA ASN A 418 -7.45 -10.75 -9.24
C ASN A 418 -8.24 -11.74 -8.35
N CYS A 419 -7.61 -12.82 -7.91
CA CYS A 419 -8.19 -13.86 -7.05
C CYS A 419 -7.42 -13.98 -5.71
N PRO A 420 -7.49 -12.98 -4.81
CA PRO A 420 -6.74 -13.01 -3.55
C PRO A 420 -7.15 -14.22 -2.72
N GLY A 421 -6.17 -14.99 -2.22
CA GLY A 421 -6.42 -16.22 -1.45
C GLY A 421 -6.82 -17.46 -2.27
N HIS A 422 -7.18 -17.30 -3.54
CA HIS A 422 -7.68 -18.39 -4.40
C HIS A 422 -6.78 -18.61 -5.63
N GLN A 423 -5.70 -19.37 -5.43
CA GLN A 423 -4.71 -19.65 -6.47
C GLN A 423 -5.30 -20.32 -7.73
N TRP A 424 -6.43 -21.03 -7.59
CA TRP A 424 -7.10 -21.74 -8.67
C TRP A 424 -7.99 -20.85 -9.53
N GLY A 425 -8.17 -19.56 -9.17
CA GLY A 425 -8.96 -18.59 -9.91
C GLY A 425 -10.33 -18.30 -9.30
N PRO A 426 -11.26 -17.72 -10.07
CA PRO A 426 -12.59 -17.30 -9.59
C PRO A 426 -13.56 -18.48 -9.34
N GLY A 427 -13.03 -19.66 -9.07
CA GLY A 427 -13.77 -20.90 -8.89
C GLY A 427 -12.80 -22.06 -8.72
N TRP A 428 -13.04 -23.16 -9.43
CA TRP A 428 -12.16 -24.33 -9.38
C TRP A 428 -11.96 -24.95 -10.76
N TRP A 429 -10.83 -25.64 -10.93
CA TRP A 429 -10.61 -26.47 -12.11
C TRP A 429 -9.78 -27.71 -11.81
N ARG A 430 -10.07 -28.79 -12.54
CA ARG A 430 -9.43 -30.10 -12.35
C ARG A 430 -9.33 -30.84 -13.68
N ALA A 431 -8.36 -31.75 -13.80
CA ALA A 431 -8.37 -32.74 -14.85
C ALA A 431 -9.45 -33.81 -14.55
N VAL A 432 -10.30 -34.08 -15.53
CA VAL A 432 -11.41 -35.04 -15.46
C VAL A 432 -11.31 -36.05 -16.60
N ASP A 433 -11.76 -37.27 -16.34
CA ASP A 433 -11.82 -38.36 -17.32
C ASP A 433 -13.12 -38.27 -18.13
N VAL A 434 -12.98 -38.19 -19.45
CA VAL A 434 -14.08 -38.18 -20.41
C VAL A 434 -14.00 -39.44 -21.25
N LYS A 435 -14.97 -40.34 -21.08
CA LYS A 435 -14.99 -41.62 -21.79
C LYS A 435 -15.52 -41.45 -23.21
N ASP A 436 -14.79 -41.93 -24.20
CA ASP A 436 -15.29 -41.98 -25.58
C ASP A 436 -16.51 -42.91 -25.65
N LYS A 437 -17.61 -42.43 -26.23
CA LYS A 437 -18.84 -43.22 -26.35
C LYS A 437 -18.67 -44.40 -27.33
N ASN A 438 -17.76 -44.28 -28.29
CA ASN A 438 -17.59 -45.22 -29.39
C ASN A 438 -16.35 -46.11 -29.22
N SER A 439 -15.55 -45.93 -28.17
CA SER A 439 -14.34 -46.74 -27.91
C SER A 439 -14.09 -46.95 -26.42
N SER A 440 -13.12 -47.78 -26.06
CA SER A 440 -12.67 -47.93 -24.68
C SER A 440 -11.73 -46.81 -24.22
N ASN A 441 -11.49 -45.81 -25.06
CA ASN A 441 -10.56 -44.72 -24.76
C ASN A 441 -11.14 -43.77 -23.70
N VAL A 442 -10.27 -43.29 -22.83
CA VAL A 442 -10.58 -42.26 -21.82
C VAL A 442 -9.64 -41.10 -22.05
N TRP A 443 -10.21 -39.93 -22.28
CA TRP A 443 -9.51 -38.72 -22.64
C TRP A 443 -9.52 -37.77 -21.44
N LYS A 444 -8.45 -37.03 -21.22
CA LYS A 444 -8.37 -36.10 -20.08
C LYS A 444 -8.67 -34.69 -20.52
N TYR A 445 -9.66 -34.07 -19.91
CA TYR A 445 -9.98 -32.66 -20.12
C TYR A 445 -9.76 -31.89 -18.81
N PHE A 446 -9.34 -30.64 -18.89
CA PHE A 446 -9.52 -29.71 -17.78
C PHE A 446 -10.96 -29.24 -17.79
N LEU A 447 -11.69 -29.52 -16.71
CA LEU A 447 -13.00 -28.95 -16.42
C LEU A 447 -12.80 -27.75 -15.49
N LEU A 448 -13.21 -26.58 -15.93
CA LEU A 448 -13.18 -25.34 -15.17
C LEU A 448 -14.61 -24.93 -14.85
N SER A 449 -14.84 -24.40 -13.65
CA SER A 449 -16.07 -23.70 -13.32
C SER A 449 -15.79 -22.45 -12.50
N SER A 450 -16.61 -21.41 -12.67
CA SER A 450 -16.53 -20.15 -11.93
C SER A 450 -17.91 -19.57 -11.66
N PHE A 451 -18.00 -18.80 -10.58
CA PHE A 451 -19.15 -17.96 -10.29
C PHE A 451 -19.34 -16.91 -11.39
N GLU A 452 -20.59 -16.60 -11.75
CA GLU A 452 -20.96 -15.37 -12.46
C GLU A 452 -20.95 -14.17 -11.52
#